data_AF-A0A1Z1MN50-F1
#
_entry.id   AF-A0A1Z1MN50-F1
#
_cell.length_a   1.000
_cell.length_b   1.000
_cell.length_c   1.000
_cell.angle_alpha   90.00
_cell.angle_beta   90.00
_cell.angle_gamma   90.00
#
_symmetry.space_group_name_H-M   'P 1'
#
loop_
_entity.id
_entity.type
_entity.pdbx_description
1 polymer ?
#
loop_
_entity_poly.entity_id
_entity_poly.type
_entity_poly.pdbx_seq_one_letter_code
_entity_poly.pdbx_strand_id
1 'polypeptide(L)' 'MNLEKEITELKKELVILRLNKITKQKNERHKIKQIQHKISQILKINHNKNK' A
#
# COMPACT_ATOMS: atom_id res chain seq x y z
N MET A 1 4.29 -10.17 -13.89
CA MET A 1 3.72 -9.34 -12.81
C MET A 1 4.65 -8.15 -12.60
N ASN A 2 4.21 -6.94 -12.93
CA ASN A 2 5.06 -5.75 -12.80
C ASN A 2 4.93 -5.21 -11.36
N LEU A 3 5.92 -5.50 -10.51
CA LEU A 3 5.94 -5.13 -9.10
C LEU A 3 5.83 -3.61 -8.90
N GLU A 4 6.37 -2.81 -9.82
CA GLU A 4 6.28 -1.35 -9.77
C GLU A 4 4.85 -0.86 -10.01
N LYS A 5 4.15 -1.50 -10.96
CA LYS A 5 2.73 -1.21 -11.23
C LYS A 5 1.86 -1.54 -10.03
N GLU A 6 2.08 -2.70 -9.41
CA GLU A 6 1.35 -3.13 -8.22
C GLU A 6 1.61 -2.21 -7.01
N ILE A 7 2.87 -1.83 -6.76
CA ILE A 7 3.21 -0.84 -5.72
C ILE A 7 2.50 0.49 -6.00
N THR A 8 2.43 0.91 -7.26
CA THR A 8 1.78 2.17 -7.65
C THR A 8 0.27 2.12 -7.38
N GLU A 9 -0.39 1.02 -7.71
CA GLU A 9 -1.82 0.80 -7.41
C GLU A 9 -2.09 0.80 -5.91
N LEU A 10 -1.28 0.06 -5.13
CA LEU A 10 -1.39 0.03 -3.66
C LEU A 10 -1.17 1.42 -3.02
N LYS A 11 -0.25 2.22 -3.57
CA LYS A 11 -0.03 3.61 -3.12
C LYS A 11 -1.23 4.49 -3.40
N LYS A 12 -1.88 4.36 -4.57
CA LYS A 12 -3.11 5.10 -4.90
C LYS A 12 -4.23 4.76 -3.92
N GLU A 13 -4.45 3.47 -3.63
CA GLU A 13 -5.45 3.02 -2.67
C GLU A 13 -5.17 3.57 -1.25
N LEU A 14 -3.91 3.54 -0.83
CA LEU A 14 -3.48 4.09 0.47
C LEU A 14 -3.78 5.59 0.60
N VAL A 15 -3.62 6.37 -0.48
CA VAL A 15 -3.95 7.80 -0.50
C VAL A 15 -5.44 8.00 -0.29
N ILE A 16 -6.29 7.26 -0.99
CA ILE A 16 -7.75 7.34 -0.83
C ILE A 16 -8.17 7.01 0.60
N LEU A 17 -7.62 5.94 1.20
CA LEU A 17 -7.93 5.57 2.58
C LEU A 17 -7.48 6.61 3.60
N ARG A 18 -6.35 7.29 3.35
CA ARG A 18 -5.88 8.40 4.19
C ARG A 18 -6.80 9.62 4.06
N LEU A 19 -7.26 9.94 2.86
CA LEU A 19 -8.25 10.99 2.64
C LEU A 19 -9.56 10.67 3.39
N ASN A 20 -10.08 9.45 3.25
CA ASN A 20 -11.29 9.01 3.94
C ASN A 20 -11.17 9.08 5.47
N LYS A 21 -9.96 8.83 6.01
CA LYS A 21 -9.65 8.99 7.43
C LYS A 21 -9.66 10.47 7.84
N ILE A 22 -9.06 11.35 7.05
CA ILE A 22 -9.00 12.80 7.32
C ILE A 22 -10.39 13.42 7.25
N THR A 23 -11.18 13.07 6.23
CA THR A 23 -12.55 13.53 6.03
C THR A 23 -13.55 12.90 7.00
N LYS A 24 -13.09 12.01 7.90
CA LYS A 24 -13.91 11.27 8.87
C LYS A 24 -15.07 10.47 8.26
N GLN A 25 -15.03 10.21 6.94
CA GLN A 25 -16.09 9.48 6.24
C GLN A 25 -16.11 8.00 6.62
N LYS A 26 -14.94 7.34 6.62
CA LYS A 26 -14.75 5.95 7.04
C LYS A 26 -13.35 5.75 7.59
N ASN A 27 -13.24 5.17 8.78
CA ASN A 27 -11.95 4.87 9.41
C ASN A 27 -11.57 3.40 9.22
N GLU A 28 -11.03 3.07 8.05
CA GLU A 28 -10.57 1.72 7.71
C GLU A 28 -9.10 1.50 8.08
N ARG A 29 -8.75 1.75 9.35
CA ARG A 29 -7.36 1.63 9.85
C ARG A 29 -6.72 0.27 9.57
N HIS A 30 -7.51 -0.80 9.62
CA HIS A 30 -7.05 -2.15 9.32
C HIS A 30 -6.58 -2.30 7.86
N LYS A 31 -7.31 -1.74 6.89
CA LYS A 31 -6.92 -1.76 5.47
C LYS A 31 -5.64 -0.98 5.22
N ILE A 32 -5.50 0.18 5.86
CA ILE A 32 -4.26 0.97 5.81
C ILE A 32 -3.07 0.10 6.25
N LYS A 33 -3.19 -0.61 7.38
CA LYS A 33 -2.13 -1.49 7.89
C LYS A 33 -1.84 -2.66 6.93
N GLN A 34 -2.87 -3.27 6.35
CA GLN A 34 -2.73 -4.36 5.38
C GLN A 34 -2.00 -3.92 4.11
N ILE A 35 -2.37 -2.76 3.54
CA ILE A 35 -1.73 -2.22 2.34
C ILE A 35 -0.27 -1.85 2.61
N GLN A 36 0.01 -1.21 3.75
CA GLN A 36 1.38 -0.91 4.16
C GLN A 36 2.23 -2.18 4.31
N HIS A 37 1.66 -3.24 4.89
CA HIS A 37 2.33 -4.53 5.01
C HIS A 37 2.61 -5.16 3.65
N LYS A 38 1.63 -5.17 2.73
CA LYS A 38 1.82 -5.67 1.35
C LYS A 38 2.92 -4.91 0.61
N ILE A 39 2.91 -3.57 0.66
CA ILE A 39 3.96 -2.74 0.04
C ILE A 39 5.34 -3.13 0.60
N SER A 40 5.46 -3.30 1.92
CA SER A 40 6.71 -3.72 2.55
C SER A 40 7.17 -5.10 2.09
N GLN A 41 6.26 -6.07 1.94
CA GLN A 41 6.58 -7.41 1.43
C GLN A 41 7.10 -7.36 -0.01
N ILE A 42 6.41 -6.61 -0.89
CA ILE A 42 6.80 -6.48 -2.30
C ILE A 42 8.18 -5.82 -2.40
N LEU A 43 8.42 -4.75 -1.65
CA LEU A 43 9.73 -4.07 -1.63
C LEU A 43 10.85 -4.99 -1.14
N LYS A 44 10.58 -5.82 -0.11
CA LYS A 44 11.55 -6.81 0.38
C LYS A 44 11.87 -7.87 -0.67
N ILE A 45 10.87 -8.37 -1.39
CA ILE A 45 11.05 -9.32 -2.50
C ILE A 45 11.88 -8.68 -3.61
N ASN A 46 11.58 -7.43 -3.98
CA ASN A 46 12.32 -6.71 -5.03
C ASN A 46 13.79 -6.48 -4.65
N HIS A 47 14.04 -6.06 -3.41
CA HIS A 47 15.39 -5.89 -2.89
C HIS A 47 16.17 -7.23 -2.88
N ASN A 48 15.54 -8.32 -2.45
CA ASN A 48 16.18 -9.63 -2.42
C ASN A 48 16.45 -10.22 -3.81
N LYS A 49 15.64 -9.86 -4.82
CA LYS A 49 15.87 -10.27 -6.22
C LYS A 49 17.02 -9.51 -6.89
N ASN A 50 17.26 -8.27 -6.46
CA ASN A 50 18.31 -7.42 -7.00
C ASN A 50 19.65 -7.56 -6.25
N LYS A 51 19.75 -8.52 -5.33
CA LYS A 51 20.93 -8.82 -4.52
C LYS A 51 21.53 -10.14 -4.97
#